data_AF-A0A8T5G0X6-F1
#
_entry.id   AF-A0A8T5G0X6-F1
#
_cell.length_a   1.000
_cell.length_b   1.000
_cell.length_c   1.000
_cell.angle_alpha   90.00
_cell.angle_beta   90.00
_cell.angle_gamma   90.00
#
_symmetry.space_group_name_H-M   'P 1'
#
loop_
_entity.id
_entity.type
_entity.pdbx_description
1 polymer ?
#
loop_
_entity_poly.entity_id
_entity_poly.type
_entity_poly.pdbx_seq_one_letter_code
_entity_poly.pdbx_strand_id
1 'polypeptide(L)'
;MSSLKRIAKNTGVTFLGNNAFKILSLILVIFIARYLGSESFGRFSFALSFTGLFAIIIDLGTRLVLVRETTKSKKDASKFLSNTLILKLFSAIITLSIIFLLINILKYDSITKLSVIIASFGLMFNSMTNSVISVYQAYEKMEYSALVKIGKVILRFLFTMSILLIGLGLTYVLIVYSLIQLFGFLISLFIYNKKISKLVFNFDKDLIFRFLKSGFPFLLSSAFVEAYFRIDITLMSKMAPKTVIGLYNNVSPEVVIGWYSAAYSILDSLISIPNALSVAMLPVLVLYFKNNRNKLKDIYNHSIKYLS
;
A
#
# COMPACT_ATOMS: atom_id res chain seq x y z
N MET A 1 -28.08 1.36 22.94
CA MET A 1 -27.58 2.35 21.96
C MET A 1 -27.91 1.84 20.56
N SER A 2 -28.61 2.63 19.73
CA SER A 2 -29.03 2.20 18.39
C SER A 2 -27.83 1.73 17.55
N SER A 3 -28.02 0.67 16.77
CA SER A 3 -27.03 0.12 15.83
C SER A 3 -26.40 1.22 14.96
N LEU A 4 -27.19 2.23 14.57
CA LEU A 4 -26.77 3.44 13.87
C LEU A 4 -25.70 4.25 14.59
N LYS A 5 -25.82 4.49 15.91
CA LYS A 5 -24.82 5.28 16.67
C LYS A 5 -23.50 4.53 16.81
N ARG A 6 -23.53 3.19 16.87
CA ARG A 6 -22.34 2.33 16.89
C ARG A 6 -21.66 2.27 15.51
N ILE A 7 -22.44 2.11 14.44
CA ILE A 7 -21.94 2.11 13.06
C ILE A 7 -21.32 3.48 12.74
N ALA A 8 -22.01 4.59 13.03
CA ALA A 8 -21.50 5.94 12.79
C ALA A 8 -20.22 6.23 13.59
N LYS A 9 -20.13 5.81 14.86
CA LYS A 9 -18.92 5.96 15.67
C LYS A 9 -17.75 5.16 15.09
N ASN A 10 -17.95 3.90 14.73
CA ASN A 10 -16.89 3.04 14.20
C ASN A 10 -16.42 3.51 12.81
N THR A 11 -17.35 3.94 11.96
CA THR A 11 -17.04 4.57 10.68
C THR A 11 -16.28 5.87 10.87
N GLY A 12 -16.70 6.74 11.80
CA GLY A 12 -16.04 8.02 12.10
C GLY A 12 -14.61 7.85 12.64
N VAL A 13 -14.37 6.90 13.54
CA VAL A 13 -13.02 6.61 14.05
C VAL A 13 -12.12 6.05 12.95
N THR A 14 -12.64 5.13 12.13
CA THR A 14 -11.88 4.54 11.00
C THR A 14 -11.59 5.60 9.93
N PHE A 15 -12.53 6.52 9.69
CA PHE A 15 -12.39 7.66 8.80
C PHE A 15 -11.30 8.62 9.27
N LEU A 16 -11.38 9.10 10.52
CA LEU A 16 -10.39 10.02 11.09
C LEU A 16 -9.00 9.38 11.13
N GLY A 17 -8.89 8.11 11.53
CA GLY A 17 -7.61 7.39 11.57
C GLY A 17 -6.97 7.21 10.19
N ASN A 18 -7.76 6.85 9.17
CA ASN A 18 -7.24 6.70 7.81
C ASN A 18 -6.84 8.05 7.19
N ASN A 19 -7.59 9.12 7.45
CA ASN A 19 -7.25 10.45 6.94
C ASN A 19 -6.01 11.03 7.64
N ALA A 20 -5.88 10.87 8.95
CA ALA A 20 -4.68 11.27 9.69
C ALA A 20 -3.43 10.56 9.16
N PHE A 21 -3.51 9.26 8.89
CA PHE A 21 -2.43 8.49 8.26
C PHE A 21 -1.99 9.07 6.90
N LYS A 22 -2.95 9.48 6.07
CA LYS A 22 -2.67 10.03 4.74
C LYS A 22 -2.08 11.43 4.82
N ILE A 23 -2.61 12.29 5.68
CA ILE A 23 -2.06 13.64 5.92
C ILE A 23 -0.60 13.54 6.39
N LEU A 24 -0.32 12.68 7.38
CA LEU A 24 1.05 12.42 7.85
C LEU A 24 1.94 11.87 6.73
N SER A 25 1.40 11.02 5.85
CA SER A 25 2.15 10.49 4.71
C SER A 25 2.45 11.57 3.67
N LEU A 26 1.51 12.48 3.38
CA LEU A 26 1.73 13.62 2.49
C LEU A 26 2.78 14.58 3.06
N ILE A 27 2.69 14.92 4.35
CA ILE A 27 3.69 15.76 5.02
C ILE A 27 5.08 15.11 4.86
N LEU A 28 5.20 13.82 5.15
CA LEU A 28 6.45 13.09 4.98
C LEU A 28 6.99 13.17 3.54
N VAL A 29 6.14 12.96 2.53
CA VAL A 29 6.55 13.02 1.12
C VAL A 29 7.05 14.42 0.75
N ILE A 30 6.37 15.48 1.21
CA ILE A 30 6.80 16.87 1.02
C ILE A 30 8.18 17.10 1.64
N PHE A 31 8.41 16.60 2.86
CA PHE A 31 9.72 16.71 3.51
C PHE A 31 10.81 15.97 2.73
N ILE A 32 10.56 14.74 2.29
CA ILE A 32 11.51 13.97 1.48
C ILE A 32 11.83 14.72 0.18
N ALA A 33 10.81 15.23 -0.52
CA ALA A 33 11.00 15.95 -1.77
C ALA A 33 11.81 17.24 -1.60
N ARG A 34 11.57 17.98 -0.52
CA ARG A 34 12.30 19.22 -0.21
C ARG A 34 13.76 18.99 0.18
N TYR A 35 14.03 18.01 1.03
CA TYR A 35 15.39 17.77 1.53
C TYR A 35 16.26 16.98 0.55
N LEU A 36 15.69 16.01 -0.18
CA LEU A 36 16.46 15.24 -1.17
C LEU A 36 16.67 16.00 -2.49
N GLY A 37 15.83 17.00 -2.77
CA GLY A 37 15.77 17.63 -4.08
C GLY A 37 15.09 16.75 -5.13
N SER A 38 14.80 17.33 -6.29
CA SER A 38 14.00 16.70 -7.36
C SER A 38 14.63 15.43 -7.90
N GLU A 39 15.95 15.38 -8.08
CA GLU A 39 16.63 14.21 -8.66
C GLU A 39 16.56 12.99 -7.73
N SER A 40 16.97 13.13 -6.48
CA SER A 40 16.95 12.03 -5.51
C SER A 40 15.52 11.63 -5.14
N PHE A 41 14.59 12.59 -5.06
CA PHE A 41 13.17 12.30 -4.90
C PHE A 41 12.57 11.58 -6.12
N GLY A 42 13.05 11.90 -7.33
CA GLY A 42 12.72 11.19 -8.55
C GLY A 42 13.16 9.73 -8.51
N ARG A 43 14.41 9.47 -8.12
CA ARG A 43 14.93 8.10 -7.92
C ARG A 43 14.16 7.34 -6.84
N PHE A 44 13.81 8.00 -5.73
CA PHE A 44 12.94 7.44 -4.68
C PHE A 44 11.58 7.01 -5.26
N SER A 45 10.93 7.92 -5.99
CA SER A 45 9.59 7.71 -6.54
C SER A 45 9.59 6.65 -7.64
N PHE A 46 10.62 6.65 -8.49
CA PHE A 46 10.86 5.60 -9.48
C PHE A 46 11.06 4.25 -8.80
N ALA A 47 11.91 4.16 -7.76
CA ALA A 47 12.14 2.89 -7.07
C ALA A 47 10.85 2.30 -6.47
N LEU A 48 10.03 3.13 -5.81
CA LEU A 48 8.74 2.69 -5.26
C LEU A 48 7.73 2.32 -6.34
N SER A 49 7.68 3.05 -7.45
CA SER A 49 6.72 2.80 -8.53
C SER A 49 7.11 1.57 -9.34
N PHE A 50 8.38 1.46 -9.72
CA PHE A 50 8.93 0.31 -10.43
C PHE A 50 8.75 -0.97 -9.62
N THR A 51 9.13 -0.98 -8.34
CA THR A 51 8.91 -2.16 -7.48
C THR A 51 7.42 -2.43 -7.26
N GLY A 52 6.59 -1.39 -7.10
CA GLY A 52 5.15 -1.50 -6.96
C GLY A 52 4.45 -2.23 -8.10
N LEU A 53 4.93 -2.10 -9.35
CA LEU A 53 4.41 -2.87 -10.50
C LEU A 53 4.52 -4.39 -10.31
N PHE A 54 5.47 -4.86 -9.49
CA PHE A 54 5.65 -6.28 -9.20
C PHE A 54 4.94 -6.73 -7.92
N ALA A 55 4.27 -5.83 -7.20
CA ALA A 55 3.52 -6.16 -5.98
C ALA A 55 2.48 -7.27 -6.22
N ILE A 56 1.86 -7.26 -7.40
CA ILE A 56 0.88 -8.27 -7.84
C ILE A 56 1.45 -9.68 -7.80
N ILE A 57 2.71 -9.84 -8.19
CA ILE A 57 3.38 -11.15 -8.24
C ILE A 57 3.59 -11.69 -6.82
N ILE A 58 3.82 -10.83 -5.84
CA ILE A 58 3.93 -11.25 -4.43
C ILE A 58 2.54 -11.49 -3.82
N ASP A 59 1.56 -10.65 -4.13
CA ASP A 59 0.23 -10.74 -3.53
C ASP A 59 -0.60 -11.92 -4.05
N LEU A 60 -0.45 -12.30 -5.34
CA LEU A 60 -1.12 -13.44 -5.98
C LEU A 60 -2.65 -13.49 -5.77
N GLY A 61 -3.29 -12.34 -5.55
CA GLY A 61 -4.72 -12.24 -5.25
C GLY A 61 -5.13 -12.86 -3.90
N THR A 62 -4.16 -13.24 -3.05
CA THR A 62 -4.41 -13.99 -1.81
C THR A 62 -5.10 -13.15 -0.73
N ARG A 63 -5.04 -11.82 -0.83
CA ARG A 63 -5.64 -10.88 0.15
C ARG A 63 -7.14 -11.14 0.37
N LEU A 64 -7.94 -11.09 -0.69
CA LEU A 64 -9.40 -11.25 -0.60
C LEU A 64 -9.80 -12.71 -0.32
N VAL A 65 -9.04 -13.66 -0.86
CA VAL A 65 -9.22 -15.09 -0.55
C VAL A 65 -9.02 -15.34 0.94
N LEU A 66 -7.95 -14.78 1.53
CA LEU A 66 -7.65 -14.94 2.94
C LEU A 66 -8.73 -14.34 3.84
N VAL A 67 -9.25 -13.15 3.50
CA VAL A 67 -10.42 -12.59 4.22
C VAL A 67 -11.60 -13.57 4.14
N ARG A 68 -11.98 -13.99 2.93
CA ARG A 68 -13.15 -14.85 2.68
C ARG A 68 -13.06 -16.19 3.41
N GLU A 69 -11.96 -16.92 3.26
CA GLU A 69 -11.81 -18.25 3.86
C GLU A 69 -11.69 -18.16 5.39
N THR A 70 -10.99 -17.16 5.91
CA THR A 70 -10.89 -16.96 7.36
C THR A 70 -12.22 -16.55 8.00
N THR A 71 -13.06 -15.79 7.29
CA THR A 71 -14.42 -15.46 7.77
C THR A 71 -15.29 -16.72 7.83
N LYS A 72 -15.16 -17.64 6.87
CA LYS A 72 -15.89 -18.93 6.89
C LYS A 72 -15.45 -19.83 8.04
N SER A 73 -14.14 -19.94 8.27
CA SER A 73 -13.58 -20.76 9.36
C SER A 73 -12.47 -20.01 10.09
N LYS A 74 -12.84 -19.37 11.21
CA LYS A 74 -11.88 -18.72 12.12
C LYS A 74 -10.94 -19.73 12.78
N LYS A 75 -11.36 -21.00 12.95
CA LYS A 75 -10.51 -22.05 13.53
C LYS A 75 -9.28 -22.34 12.66
N ASP A 76 -9.43 -22.24 11.35
CA ASP A 76 -8.36 -22.52 10.38
C ASP A 76 -7.51 -21.28 10.03
N ALA A 77 -7.74 -20.14 10.67
CA ALA A 77 -7.05 -18.88 10.41
C ALA A 77 -5.51 -19.02 10.42
N SER A 78 -4.99 -19.80 11.37
CA SER A 78 -3.55 -20.07 11.49
C SER A 78 -3.00 -20.84 10.29
N LYS A 79 -3.73 -21.86 9.83
CA LYS A 79 -3.39 -22.65 8.65
C LYS A 79 -3.46 -21.80 7.38
N PHE A 80 -4.51 -20.98 7.22
CA PHE A 80 -4.64 -20.10 6.06
C PHE A 80 -3.55 -19.03 6.01
N LEU A 81 -3.25 -18.38 7.13
CA LEU A 81 -2.22 -17.36 7.21
C LEU A 81 -0.83 -17.94 6.97
N SER A 82 -0.48 -19.07 7.60
CA SER A 82 0.85 -19.67 7.43
C SER A 82 1.11 -20.12 5.99
N ASN A 83 0.15 -20.78 5.34
CA ASN A 83 0.26 -21.15 3.92
C ASN A 83 0.34 -19.93 3.00
N THR A 84 -0.41 -18.87 3.32
CA THR A 84 -0.31 -17.61 2.57
C THR A 84 1.08 -16.98 2.72
N LEU A 85 1.65 -16.95 3.93
CA LEU A 85 3.00 -16.41 4.16
C LEU A 85 4.08 -17.24 3.47
N ILE A 86 3.95 -18.57 3.45
CA ILE A 86 4.85 -19.46 2.71
C ILE A 86 4.77 -19.15 1.19
N LEU A 87 3.56 -19.08 0.64
CA LEU A 87 3.35 -18.71 -0.77
C LEU A 87 3.94 -17.32 -1.08
N LYS A 88 3.78 -16.35 -0.17
CA LYS A 88 4.37 -15.01 -0.29
C LYS A 88 5.89 -15.02 -0.24
N LEU A 89 6.50 -15.89 0.56
CA LEU A 89 7.95 -16.02 0.61
C LEU A 89 8.51 -16.51 -0.74
N PHE A 90 7.92 -17.57 -1.31
CA PHE A 90 8.33 -18.08 -2.62
C PHE A 90 8.13 -17.06 -3.75
N SER A 91 6.96 -16.42 -3.78
CA SER A 91 6.68 -15.39 -4.79
C SER A 91 7.51 -14.12 -4.61
N ALA A 92 7.87 -13.76 -3.38
CA ALA A 92 8.81 -12.67 -3.12
C ALA A 92 10.20 -12.99 -3.67
N ILE A 93 10.73 -14.21 -3.48
CA ILE A 93 12.02 -14.60 -4.05
C ILE A 93 12.00 -14.47 -5.57
N ILE A 94 10.97 -15.01 -6.22
CA ILE A 94 10.79 -14.91 -7.68
C ILE A 94 10.73 -13.44 -8.11
N THR A 95 9.95 -12.63 -7.40
CA THR A 95 9.77 -11.20 -7.70
C THR A 95 11.07 -10.43 -7.55
N LEU A 96 11.83 -10.66 -6.48
CA LEU A 96 13.13 -10.03 -6.24
C LEU A 96 14.14 -10.42 -7.33
N SER A 97 14.17 -11.68 -7.75
CA SER A 97 15.00 -12.14 -8.86
C SER A 97 14.64 -11.45 -10.18
N ILE A 98 13.34 -11.31 -10.48
CA ILE A 98 12.86 -10.60 -11.67
C ILE A 98 13.27 -9.11 -11.62
N ILE A 99 13.02 -8.44 -10.51
CA ILE A 99 13.39 -7.02 -10.32
C ILE A 99 14.90 -6.84 -10.49
N PHE A 100 15.71 -7.71 -9.87
CA PHE A 100 17.17 -7.66 -9.96
C PHE A 100 17.67 -7.87 -11.40
N LEU A 101 17.09 -8.82 -12.14
CA LEU A 101 17.44 -9.08 -13.53
C LEU A 101 17.04 -7.89 -14.42
N LEU A 102 15.80 -7.40 -14.31
CA LEU A 102 15.30 -6.29 -15.12
C LEU A 102 16.07 -4.99 -14.89
N ILE A 103 16.37 -4.64 -13.63
CA ILE A 103 17.08 -3.38 -13.35
C ILE A 103 18.52 -3.38 -13.89
N ASN A 104 19.13 -4.57 -13.99
CA ASN A 104 20.45 -4.73 -14.60
C ASN A 104 20.40 -4.67 -16.13
N ILE A 105 19.41 -5.31 -16.76
CA ILE A 105 19.20 -5.27 -18.22
C ILE A 105 18.86 -3.86 -18.70
N LEU A 106 18.07 -3.10 -17.94
CA LEU A 106 17.65 -1.75 -18.30
C LEU A 106 18.75 -0.68 -18.15
N LYS A 107 19.97 -1.07 -17.75
CA LYS A 107 21.18 -0.22 -17.69
C LYS A 107 21.01 1.09 -16.92
N TYR A 108 20.28 1.07 -15.80
CA TYR A 108 20.22 2.23 -14.89
C TYR A 108 21.54 2.43 -14.13
N ASP A 109 21.74 3.62 -13.57
CA ASP A 109 22.90 3.93 -12.73
C ASP A 109 22.90 3.13 -11.41
N SER A 110 24.06 3.05 -10.76
CA SER A 110 24.26 2.26 -9.54
C SER A 110 23.37 2.68 -8.37
N ILE A 111 23.08 3.99 -8.23
CA ILE A 111 22.25 4.51 -7.14
C ILE A 111 20.79 4.15 -7.36
N THR A 112 20.29 4.27 -8.60
CA THR A 112 18.93 3.85 -8.96
C THR A 112 18.74 2.34 -8.79
N LYS A 113 19.72 1.53 -9.22
CA LYS A 113 19.73 0.08 -8.99
C LYS A 113 19.64 -0.28 -7.51
N LEU A 114 20.50 0.34 -6.69
CA LEU A 114 20.50 0.13 -5.25
C LEU A 114 19.16 0.55 -4.63
N SER A 115 18.60 1.67 -5.07
CA SER A 115 17.32 2.20 -4.61
C SER A 115 16.17 1.21 -4.85
N VAL A 116 16.11 0.64 -6.06
CA VAL A 116 15.11 -0.38 -6.44
C VAL A 116 15.28 -1.66 -5.62
N ILE A 117 16.52 -2.13 -5.44
CA ILE A 117 16.79 -3.34 -4.64
C ILE A 117 16.34 -3.14 -3.19
N ILE A 118 16.72 -2.02 -2.55
CA ILE A 118 16.30 -1.73 -1.17
C ILE A 118 14.77 -1.64 -1.09
N ALA A 119 14.14 -0.87 -1.97
CA ALA A 119 12.67 -0.72 -1.99
C ALA A 119 11.93 -2.06 -2.16
N SER A 120 12.50 -2.99 -2.94
CA SER A 120 11.88 -4.30 -3.20
C SER A 120 11.82 -5.20 -1.94
N PHE A 121 12.79 -5.09 -1.02
CA PHE A 121 12.68 -5.72 0.30
C PHE A 121 11.55 -5.10 1.13
N GLY A 122 11.41 -3.77 1.09
CA GLY A 122 10.28 -3.09 1.71
C GLY A 122 8.92 -3.58 1.18
N LEU A 123 8.82 -3.78 -0.13
CA LEU A 123 7.62 -4.31 -0.79
C LEU A 123 7.25 -5.70 -0.27
N MET A 124 8.23 -6.61 -0.18
CA MET A 124 8.04 -7.97 0.36
C MET A 124 7.42 -7.95 1.75
N PHE A 125 8.00 -7.20 2.70
CA PHE A 125 7.48 -7.14 4.07
C PHE A 125 6.11 -6.44 4.15
N ASN A 126 5.88 -5.44 3.30
CA ASN A 126 4.58 -4.78 3.24
C ASN A 126 3.49 -5.76 2.77
N SER A 127 3.77 -6.56 1.75
CA SER A 127 2.87 -7.61 1.27
C SER A 127 2.56 -8.64 2.36
N MET A 128 3.57 -9.10 3.12
CA MET A 128 3.36 -10.01 4.24
C MET A 128 2.52 -9.39 5.37
N THR A 129 2.76 -8.12 5.70
CA THR A 129 1.94 -7.36 6.66
C THR A 129 0.47 -7.34 6.22
N ASN A 130 0.21 -7.12 4.92
CA ASN A 130 -1.15 -7.09 4.37
C ASN A 130 -1.89 -8.43 4.51
N SER A 131 -1.19 -9.57 4.50
CA SER A 131 -1.80 -10.87 4.78
C SER A 131 -2.28 -10.96 6.23
N VAL A 132 -1.48 -10.49 7.19
CA VAL A 132 -1.88 -10.46 8.60
C VAL A 132 -3.07 -9.51 8.81
N ILE A 133 -3.04 -8.33 8.18
CA ILE A 133 -4.16 -7.37 8.20
C ILE A 133 -5.45 -7.98 7.63
N SER A 134 -5.34 -8.81 6.60
CA SER A 134 -6.51 -9.51 6.02
C SER A 134 -7.18 -10.44 7.03
N VAL A 135 -6.38 -11.08 7.90
CA VAL A 135 -6.92 -11.87 9.01
C VAL A 135 -7.56 -10.97 10.07
N TYR A 136 -6.96 -9.82 10.41
CA TYR A 136 -7.62 -8.86 11.32
C TYR A 136 -8.98 -8.41 10.79
N GLN A 137 -9.08 -8.18 9.48
CA GLN A 137 -10.32 -7.83 8.82
C GLN A 137 -11.36 -8.96 8.91
N ALA A 138 -10.97 -10.23 8.70
CA ALA A 138 -11.86 -11.37 8.85
C ALA A 138 -12.38 -11.58 10.29
N TYR A 139 -11.62 -11.13 11.28
CA TYR A 139 -12.02 -11.12 12.70
C TYR A 139 -12.75 -9.84 13.12
N GLU A 140 -12.97 -8.89 12.22
CA GLU A 140 -13.55 -7.57 12.49
C GLU A 140 -12.75 -6.74 13.52
N LYS A 141 -11.46 -7.03 13.70
CA LYS A 141 -10.55 -6.34 14.63
C LYS A 141 -9.67 -5.33 13.92
N MET A 142 -10.30 -4.39 13.21
CA MET A 142 -9.59 -3.40 12.39
C MET A 142 -8.75 -2.41 13.22
N GLU A 143 -8.99 -2.30 14.52
CA GLU A 143 -8.17 -1.51 15.44
C GLU A 143 -6.69 -1.92 15.39
N TYR A 144 -6.39 -3.21 15.23
CA TYR A 144 -5.00 -3.69 15.10
C TYR A 144 -4.39 -3.27 13.76
N SER A 145 -5.18 -3.28 12.67
CA SER A 145 -4.71 -2.75 11.39
C SER A 145 -4.41 -1.26 11.48
N ALA A 146 -5.25 -0.48 12.18
CA ALA A 146 -5.04 0.95 12.37
C ALA A 146 -3.77 1.22 13.18
N LEU A 147 -3.57 0.51 14.29
CA LEU A 147 -2.37 0.61 15.13
C LEU A 147 -1.08 0.35 14.33
N VAL A 148 -1.04 -0.74 13.54
CA VAL A 148 0.13 -1.06 12.71
C VAL A 148 0.38 0.03 11.65
N LYS A 149 -0.66 0.51 10.97
CA LYS A 149 -0.53 1.54 9.93
C LYS A 149 -0.05 2.88 10.50
N ILE A 150 -0.68 3.35 11.57
CA ILE A 150 -0.34 4.61 12.24
C ILE A 150 1.08 4.52 12.82
N GLY A 151 1.40 3.43 13.53
CA GLY A 151 2.73 3.20 14.08
C GLY A 151 3.81 3.22 13.00
N LYS A 152 3.59 2.56 11.86
CA LYS A 152 4.53 2.62 10.72
C LYS A 152 4.72 4.04 10.21
N VAL A 153 3.65 4.83 10.04
CA VAL A 153 3.78 6.20 9.52
C VAL A 153 4.48 7.12 10.51
N ILE A 154 4.16 7.03 11.80
CA ILE A 154 4.84 7.84 12.83
C ILE A 154 6.32 7.50 12.88
N LEU A 155 6.67 6.20 12.94
CA LEU A 155 8.07 5.79 12.97
C LEU A 155 8.80 6.18 11.68
N ARG A 156 8.18 5.97 10.52
CA ARG A 156 8.77 6.39 9.24
C ARG A 156 9.00 7.90 9.22
N PHE A 157 8.05 8.68 9.70
CA PHE A 157 8.20 10.13 9.78
C PHE A 157 9.36 10.53 10.68
N LEU A 158 9.42 10.00 11.90
CA LEU A 158 10.48 10.31 12.87
C LEU A 158 11.86 9.94 12.33
N PHE A 159 12.05 8.68 11.91
CA PHE A 159 13.36 8.21 11.45
C PHE A 159 13.80 8.86 10.14
N THR A 160 12.90 9.05 9.18
CA THR A 160 13.24 9.74 7.93
C THR A 160 13.60 11.20 8.20
N MET A 161 12.85 11.90 9.07
CA MET A 161 13.15 13.28 9.43
C MET A 161 14.52 13.39 10.13
N SER A 162 14.81 12.52 11.10
CA SER A 162 16.12 12.50 11.78
C SER A 162 17.28 12.30 10.79
N ILE A 163 17.14 11.37 9.85
CA ILE A 163 18.18 11.08 8.86
C ILE A 163 18.39 12.26 7.90
N LEU A 164 17.31 12.89 7.42
CA LEU A 164 17.40 14.05 6.55
C LEU A 164 18.01 15.27 7.24
N LEU A 165 17.71 15.49 8.53
CA LEU A 165 18.29 16.59 9.32
C LEU A 165 19.80 16.43 9.56
N ILE A 166 20.31 15.19 9.60
CA ILE A 166 21.75 14.90 9.72
C ILE A 166 22.45 14.97 8.34
N GLY A 167 21.71 15.25 7.26
CA GLY A 167 22.25 15.38 5.91
C GLY A 167 22.48 14.05 5.20
N LEU A 168 21.89 12.96 5.68
CA LEU A 168 21.97 11.66 5.03
C LEU A 168 21.02 11.60 3.81
N GLY A 169 21.51 11.02 2.72
CA GLY A 169 20.81 11.03 1.43
C GLY A 169 19.78 9.91 1.20
N LEU A 170 19.37 9.78 -0.06
CA LEU A 170 18.34 8.86 -0.57
C LEU A 170 18.45 7.42 -0.06
N THR A 171 19.65 6.84 -0.07
CA THR A 171 19.87 5.44 0.31
C THR A 171 19.38 5.15 1.73
N TYR A 172 19.64 6.04 2.68
CA TYR A 172 19.24 5.88 4.08
C TYR A 172 17.72 6.06 4.25
N VAL A 173 17.10 6.95 3.47
CA VAL A 173 15.63 7.10 3.45
C VAL A 173 14.96 5.80 3.00
N LEU A 174 15.51 5.12 1.99
CA LEU A 174 14.99 3.83 1.50
C LEU A 174 15.27 2.67 2.47
N ILE A 175 16.41 2.68 3.16
CA ILE A 175 16.71 1.72 4.23
C ILE A 175 15.68 1.87 5.35
N VAL A 176 15.43 3.09 5.83
CA VAL A 176 14.39 3.35 6.83
C VAL A 176 13.03 2.90 6.32
N TYR A 177 12.66 3.26 5.09
CA TYR A 177 11.41 2.80 4.49
C TYR A 177 11.27 1.28 4.63
N SER A 178 12.29 0.52 4.23
CA SER A 178 12.27 -0.95 4.22
C SER A 178 12.27 -1.55 5.62
N LEU A 179 13.07 -1.00 6.54
CA LEU A 179 13.09 -1.41 7.95
C LEU A 179 11.74 -1.18 8.64
N ILE A 180 11.05 -0.08 8.31
CA ILE A 180 9.70 0.16 8.84
C ILE A 180 8.68 -0.85 8.28
N GLN A 181 8.86 -1.33 7.04
CA GLN A 181 8.01 -2.39 6.50
C GLN A 181 8.25 -3.71 7.25
N LEU A 182 9.52 -4.06 7.51
CA LEU A 182 9.89 -5.22 8.32
C LEU A 182 9.32 -5.11 9.75
N PHE A 183 9.53 -3.98 10.41
CA PHE A 183 8.97 -3.72 11.74
C PHE A 183 7.45 -3.88 11.74
N GLY A 184 6.77 -3.29 10.74
CA GLY A 184 5.33 -3.42 10.53
C GLY A 184 4.85 -4.87 10.43
N PHE A 185 5.61 -5.71 9.72
CA PHE A 185 5.33 -7.13 9.62
C PHE A 185 5.50 -7.84 10.96
N LEU A 186 6.64 -7.64 11.63
CA LEU A 186 6.95 -8.27 12.92
C LEU A 186 5.94 -7.89 14.01
N ILE A 187 5.59 -6.60 14.13
CA ILE A 187 4.61 -6.15 15.12
C ILE A 187 3.20 -6.69 14.81
N SER A 188 2.82 -6.80 13.53
CA SER A 188 1.55 -7.42 13.14
C SER A 188 1.52 -8.91 13.49
N LEU A 189 2.60 -9.65 13.23
CA LEU A 189 2.71 -11.05 13.64
C LEU A 189 2.64 -11.21 15.16
N PHE A 190 3.30 -10.33 15.90
CA PHE A 190 3.26 -10.33 17.36
C PHE A 190 1.84 -10.12 17.90
N ILE A 191 1.14 -9.10 17.38
CA ILE A 191 -0.27 -8.83 17.77
C ILE A 191 -1.16 -10.01 17.38
N TYR A 192 -0.96 -10.60 16.20
CA TYR A 192 -1.70 -11.78 15.76
C TYR A 192 -1.55 -12.95 16.75
N ASN A 193 -0.31 -13.32 17.09
CA ASN A 193 0.00 -14.41 18.01
C ASN A 193 -0.58 -14.18 19.41
N LYS A 194 -0.65 -12.92 19.87
CA LYS A 194 -1.14 -12.57 21.21
C LYS A 194 -2.66 -12.39 21.30
N LYS A 195 -3.32 -11.93 20.23
CA LYS A 195 -4.72 -11.44 20.28
C LYS A 195 -5.69 -12.14 19.33
N ILE A 196 -5.20 -12.93 18.38
CA ILE A 196 -6.02 -13.62 17.36
C ILE A 196 -5.91 -15.14 17.52
N SER A 197 -4.75 -15.69 17.20
CA SER A 197 -4.47 -17.13 17.23
C SER A 197 -2.97 -17.36 17.22
N LYS A 198 -2.51 -18.53 17.66
CA LYS A 198 -1.09 -18.90 17.57
C LYS A 198 -0.76 -19.35 16.15
N LEU A 199 0.22 -18.70 15.53
CA LEU A 199 0.69 -19.09 14.20
C LEU A 199 1.40 -20.43 14.29
N VAL A 200 0.90 -21.41 13.54
CA VAL A 200 1.50 -22.72 13.37
C VAL A 200 1.77 -22.90 11.89
N PHE A 201 3.05 -23.08 11.55
CA PHE A 201 3.43 -23.36 10.17
C PHE A 201 3.08 -24.81 9.84
N ASN A 202 2.18 -24.96 8.89
CA ASN A 202 1.84 -26.25 8.30
C ASN A 202 1.74 -26.05 6.79
N PHE A 203 2.61 -26.71 6.04
CA PHE A 203 2.61 -26.61 4.59
C PHE A 203 1.56 -27.54 3.99
N ASP A 204 0.58 -26.96 3.30
CA ASP A 204 -0.51 -27.66 2.62
C ASP A 204 -0.54 -27.21 1.15
N LYS A 205 0.05 -28.03 0.28
CA LYS A 205 0.18 -27.76 -1.16
C LYS A 205 -1.18 -27.58 -1.84
N ASP A 206 -2.18 -28.38 -1.45
CA ASP A 206 -3.51 -28.33 -2.04
C ASP A 206 -4.26 -27.05 -1.63
N LEU A 207 -4.06 -26.59 -0.39
CA LEU A 207 -4.56 -25.29 0.05
C LEU A 207 -3.92 -24.15 -0.74
N ILE A 208 -2.61 -24.16 -0.93
CA ILE A 208 -1.89 -23.14 -1.73
C ILE A 208 -2.44 -23.09 -3.16
N PHE A 209 -2.60 -24.24 -3.81
CA PHE A 209 -3.13 -24.30 -5.17
C PHE A 209 -4.57 -23.79 -5.27
N ARG A 210 -5.43 -24.14 -4.29
CA ARG A 210 -6.79 -23.59 -4.18
C ARG A 210 -6.80 -22.08 -3.99
N PHE A 211 -5.87 -21.54 -3.20
CA PHE A 211 -5.74 -20.10 -2.98
C PHE A 211 -5.32 -19.39 -4.26
N LEU A 212 -4.37 -19.94 -5.02
CA LEU A 212 -3.97 -19.39 -6.33
C LEU A 212 -5.13 -19.40 -7.32
N LYS A 213 -5.81 -20.54 -7.48
CA LYS A 213 -6.94 -20.67 -8.42
C LYS A 213 -8.08 -19.70 -8.08
N SER A 214 -8.41 -19.56 -6.80
CA SER A 214 -9.47 -18.64 -6.37
C SER A 214 -9.04 -17.17 -6.30
N GLY A 215 -7.74 -16.92 -6.19
CA GLY A 215 -7.13 -15.59 -6.18
C GLY A 215 -6.94 -14.99 -7.56
N PHE A 216 -6.89 -15.80 -8.61
CA PHE A 216 -6.56 -15.37 -9.97
C PHE A 216 -7.42 -14.21 -10.52
N PRO A 217 -8.76 -14.17 -10.37
CA PRO A 217 -9.56 -13.02 -10.82
C PRO A 217 -9.22 -11.72 -10.07
N PHE A 218 -8.90 -11.83 -8.77
CA PHE A 218 -8.49 -10.69 -7.95
C PHE A 218 -7.09 -10.22 -8.31
N LEU A 219 -6.20 -11.15 -8.65
CA LEU A 219 -4.87 -10.84 -9.18
C LEU A 219 -5.00 -10.04 -10.49
N LEU A 220 -5.78 -10.51 -11.46
CA LEU A 220 -6.01 -9.81 -12.73
C LEU A 220 -6.55 -8.39 -12.50
N SER A 221 -7.57 -8.26 -11.66
CA SER A 221 -8.16 -6.96 -11.33
C SER A 221 -7.16 -6.01 -10.68
N SER A 222 -6.37 -6.52 -9.72
CA SER A 222 -5.33 -5.72 -9.06
C SER A 222 -4.18 -5.38 -10.01
N ALA A 223 -3.91 -6.22 -11.00
CA ALA A 223 -2.87 -6.00 -11.99
C ALA A 223 -3.16 -4.77 -12.85
N PHE A 224 -4.40 -4.64 -13.34
CA PHE A 224 -4.81 -3.47 -14.10
C PHE A 224 -4.75 -2.20 -13.27
N VAL A 225 -5.16 -2.26 -12.00
CA VAL A 225 -5.12 -1.10 -11.09
C VAL A 225 -3.68 -0.65 -10.82
N GLU A 226 -2.79 -1.56 -10.46
CA GLU A 226 -1.38 -1.22 -10.20
C GLU A 226 -0.65 -0.76 -11.47
N ALA A 227 -0.95 -1.35 -12.63
CA ALA A 227 -0.42 -0.86 -13.90
C ALA A 227 -0.90 0.56 -14.18
N TYR A 228 -2.21 0.82 -14.06
CA TYR A 228 -2.80 2.14 -14.30
C TYR A 228 -2.15 3.24 -13.46
N PHE A 229 -1.83 2.96 -12.19
CA PHE A 229 -1.29 3.96 -11.25
C PHE A 229 0.24 4.07 -11.21
N ARG A 230 0.99 3.20 -11.89
CA ARG A 230 2.47 3.17 -11.75
C ARG A 230 3.25 3.05 -13.05
N ILE A 231 2.59 2.64 -14.15
CA ILE A 231 3.29 2.41 -15.41
C ILE A 231 3.82 3.72 -16.00
N ASP A 232 3.12 4.82 -15.75
CA ASP A 232 3.46 6.19 -16.14
C ASP A 232 4.86 6.60 -15.66
N ILE A 233 5.18 6.44 -14.38
CA ILE A 233 6.49 6.78 -13.80
C ILE A 233 7.60 5.90 -14.41
N THR A 234 7.29 4.64 -14.70
CA THR A 234 8.24 3.71 -15.31
C THR A 234 8.48 4.00 -16.79
N LEU A 235 7.46 4.45 -17.53
CA LEU A 235 7.59 4.90 -18.91
C LEU A 235 8.36 6.22 -18.97
N MET A 236 8.06 7.15 -18.06
CA MET A 236 8.78 8.43 -17.96
C MET A 236 10.27 8.26 -17.73
N SER A 237 10.72 7.25 -16.97
CA SER A 237 12.16 7.03 -16.77
C SER A 237 12.93 6.74 -18.06
N LYS A 238 12.25 6.31 -19.14
CA LYS A 238 12.84 6.04 -20.46
C LYS A 238 12.44 7.05 -21.53
N MET A 239 11.26 7.65 -21.40
CA MET A 239 10.66 8.51 -22.43
C MET A 239 10.68 9.99 -22.06
N ALA A 240 11.04 10.37 -20.82
CA ALA A 240 11.05 11.76 -20.41
C ALA A 240 11.96 12.59 -21.33
N PRO A 241 11.46 13.73 -21.84
CA PRO A 241 12.26 14.59 -22.70
C PRO A 241 13.44 15.15 -21.90
N LYS A 242 14.65 15.08 -22.49
CA LYS A 242 15.89 15.62 -21.91
C LYS A 242 15.93 17.16 -21.89
N THR A 243 14.96 17.79 -22.53
CA THR A 243 14.78 19.24 -22.58
C THR A 243 13.37 19.54 -22.12
N VAL A 244 13.23 20.25 -21.01
CA VAL A 244 11.92 20.70 -20.53
C VAL A 244 11.75 22.14 -21.00
N ILE A 245 10.81 22.32 -21.94
CA ILE A 245 10.35 23.56 -22.59
C ILE A 245 10.98 24.83 -21.99
N GLY A 246 12.03 25.35 -22.63
CA GLY A 246 12.57 26.70 -22.43
C GLY A 246 13.25 27.04 -21.09
N LEU A 247 13.15 26.19 -20.07
CA LEU A 247 13.62 26.52 -18.70
C LEU A 247 14.94 25.85 -18.33
N TYR A 248 15.18 24.62 -18.79
CA TYR A 248 16.38 23.85 -18.46
C TYR A 248 16.84 22.97 -19.63
N ASN A 249 18.10 23.14 -20.03
CA ASN A 249 18.78 22.25 -20.96
C ASN A 249 19.39 21.07 -20.18
N ASN A 250 19.27 19.84 -20.71
CA ASN A 250 19.83 18.60 -20.13
C ASN A 250 19.23 18.19 -18.77
N VAL A 251 17.90 18.21 -18.64
CA VAL A 251 17.21 17.70 -17.45
C VAL A 251 17.27 16.18 -17.46
N SER A 252 17.71 15.59 -16.34
CA SER A 252 17.72 14.14 -16.20
C SER A 252 16.29 13.59 -16.04
N PRO A 253 15.97 12.38 -16.52
CA PRO A 253 14.65 11.78 -16.35
C PRO A 253 14.18 11.73 -14.89
N GLU A 254 15.12 11.57 -13.94
CA GLU A 254 14.85 11.53 -12.51
C GLU A 254 14.28 12.85 -12.01
N VAL A 255 14.80 14.00 -12.47
CA VAL A 255 14.26 15.31 -12.09
C VAL A 255 12.80 15.47 -12.56
N VAL A 256 12.52 15.06 -13.81
CA VAL A 256 11.16 15.10 -14.38
C VAL A 256 10.21 14.20 -13.59
N ILE A 257 10.64 12.98 -13.26
CA ILE A 257 9.90 12.06 -12.38
C ILE A 257 9.68 12.67 -11.00
N GLY A 258 10.67 13.38 -10.45
CA GLY A 258 10.56 14.07 -9.17
C GLY A 258 9.45 15.13 -9.17
N TRP A 259 9.40 15.97 -10.20
CA TRP A 259 8.33 16.96 -10.35
C TRP A 259 6.95 16.31 -10.54
N TYR A 260 6.87 15.32 -11.43
CA TYR A 260 5.64 14.57 -11.67
C TYR A 260 5.13 13.90 -10.39
N SER A 261 6.00 13.19 -9.68
CA SER A 261 5.66 12.47 -8.45
C SER A 261 5.27 13.42 -7.32
N ALA A 262 5.86 14.62 -7.25
CA ALA A 262 5.49 15.63 -6.27
C ALA A 262 4.06 16.13 -6.53
N ALA A 263 3.73 16.46 -7.77
CA ALA A 263 2.37 16.85 -8.16
C ALA A 263 1.37 15.70 -7.93
N TYR A 264 1.72 14.49 -8.35
CA TYR A 264 0.89 13.31 -8.20
C TYR A 264 0.62 12.96 -6.73
N SER A 265 1.59 13.16 -5.84
CA SER A 265 1.41 12.90 -4.40
C SER A 265 0.35 13.78 -3.74
N ILE A 266 0.18 15.02 -4.23
CA ILE A 266 -0.88 15.94 -3.79
C ILE A 266 -2.24 15.43 -4.29
N LEU A 267 -2.32 15.06 -5.57
CA LEU A 267 -3.54 14.52 -6.17
C LEU A 267 -4.00 13.24 -5.47
N ASP A 268 -3.09 12.28 -5.25
CA ASP A 268 -3.40 11.01 -4.59
C ASP A 268 -3.93 11.24 -3.15
N SER A 269 -3.37 12.23 -2.45
CA SER A 269 -3.83 12.62 -1.12
C SER A 269 -5.20 13.31 -1.12
N LEU A 270 -5.53 14.05 -2.18
CA LEU A 270 -6.84 14.70 -2.35
C LEU A 270 -7.94 13.72 -2.75
N ILE A 271 -7.69 12.82 -3.71
CA ILE A 271 -8.61 11.73 -4.14
C ILE A 271 -9.01 10.83 -2.97
N SER A 272 -8.17 10.83 -1.95
CA SER A 272 -8.31 10.09 -0.73
C SER A 272 -9.51 10.53 0.14
N ILE A 273 -9.89 11.81 0.08
CA ILE A 273 -11.02 12.43 0.81
C ILE A 273 -12.37 11.94 0.26
N PRO A 274 -12.69 12.07 -1.04
CA PRO A 274 -13.94 11.57 -1.60
C PRO A 274 -14.05 10.04 -1.51
N ASN A 275 -12.95 9.31 -1.61
CA ASN A 275 -12.95 7.86 -1.35
C ASN A 275 -13.36 7.53 0.09
N ALA A 276 -12.89 8.30 1.08
CA ALA A 276 -13.24 8.10 2.48
C ALA A 276 -14.73 8.41 2.74
N LEU A 277 -15.26 9.47 2.11
CA LEU A 277 -16.68 9.79 2.13
C LEU A 277 -17.52 8.67 1.50
N SER A 278 -17.13 8.17 0.32
CA SER A 278 -17.83 7.08 -0.38
C SER A 278 -17.96 5.82 0.48
N VAL A 279 -16.87 5.43 1.16
CA VAL A 279 -16.87 4.29 2.08
C VAL A 279 -17.77 4.53 3.30
N ALA A 280 -17.78 5.74 3.85
CA ALA A 280 -18.62 6.09 4.99
C ALA A 280 -20.11 6.12 4.66
N MET A 281 -20.46 6.41 3.41
CA MET A 281 -21.85 6.47 2.94
C MET A 281 -22.44 5.09 2.62
N LEU A 282 -21.61 4.08 2.33
CA LEU A 282 -22.08 2.74 1.95
C LEU A 282 -23.06 2.12 2.97
N PRO A 283 -22.80 2.12 4.29
CA PRO A 283 -23.75 1.57 5.27
C PRO A 283 -25.07 2.35 5.32
N VAL A 284 -25.02 3.67 5.11
CA VAL A 284 -26.21 4.54 5.09
C VAL A 284 -27.07 4.21 3.89
N LEU A 285 -26.46 4.07 2.70
CA LEU A 285 -27.14 3.68 1.47
C LEU A 285 -27.80 2.30 1.61
N VAL A 286 -27.08 1.30 2.14
CA VAL A 286 -27.64 -0.05 2.36
C VAL A 286 -28.82 -0.04 3.34
N LEU A 287 -28.77 0.78 4.39
CA LEU A 287 -29.83 0.87 5.39
C LEU A 287 -31.10 1.51 4.83
N TYR A 288 -30.96 2.61 4.08
CA TYR A 288 -32.12 3.27 3.45
C TYR A 288 -32.64 2.52 2.22
N PHE A 289 -31.83 1.71 1.55
CA PHE A 289 -32.31 0.82 0.49
C PHE A 289 -33.40 -0.14 0.97
N LYS A 290 -33.28 -0.67 2.19
CA LYS A 290 -34.31 -1.55 2.79
C LYS A 290 -35.50 -0.80 3.37
N ASN A 291 -35.28 0.40 3.92
CA ASN A 291 -36.27 1.07 4.76
C ASN A 291 -37.00 2.26 4.11
N ASN A 292 -36.38 2.97 3.14
CA ASN A 292 -36.98 4.15 2.52
C ASN A 292 -36.26 4.55 1.20
N ARG A 293 -36.84 4.20 0.05
CA ARG A 293 -36.27 4.50 -1.28
C ARG A 293 -36.18 5.99 -1.61
N ASN A 294 -37.07 6.83 -1.09
CA ASN A 294 -37.04 8.28 -1.37
C ASN A 294 -35.87 8.95 -0.64
N LYS A 295 -35.68 8.66 0.65
CA LYS A 295 -34.51 9.14 1.41
C LYS A 295 -33.19 8.64 0.83
N LEU A 296 -33.17 7.42 0.28
CA LEU A 296 -31.99 6.90 -0.44
C LEU A 296 -31.64 7.80 -1.63
N LYS A 297 -32.63 8.17 -2.45
CA LYS A 297 -32.42 8.99 -3.66
C LYS A 297 -31.89 10.37 -3.31
N ASP A 298 -32.42 10.99 -2.25
CA ASP A 298 -31.94 12.29 -1.76
C ASP A 298 -30.50 12.24 -1.25
N ILE A 299 -30.17 11.24 -0.42
CA ILE A 299 -28.82 11.03 0.12
C ILE A 299 -27.84 10.73 -1.02
N TYR A 300 -28.24 9.91 -1.99
CA TYR A 300 -27.43 9.58 -3.16
C TYR A 300 -27.14 10.82 -4.03
N ASN A 301 -28.16 11.62 -4.35
CA ASN A 301 -27.98 12.83 -5.14
C ASN A 301 -27.12 13.88 -4.42
N HIS A 302 -27.30 14.04 -3.11
CA HIS A 302 -26.41 14.91 -2.31
C HIS A 302 -24.99 14.35 -2.28
N SER A 303 -24.82 13.02 -2.11
CA SER A 303 -23.51 12.37 -2.09
C SER A 303 -22.72 12.62 -3.36
N ILE A 304 -23.36 12.47 -4.52
CA ILE A 304 -22.72 12.69 -5.81
C ILE A 304 -22.28 14.14 -5.94
N LYS A 305 -23.12 15.10 -5.53
CA LYS A 305 -22.78 16.53 -5.57
C LYS A 305 -21.53 16.90 -4.75
N TYR A 306 -21.23 16.14 -3.69
CA TYR A 306 -20.02 16.33 -2.87
C TYR A 306 -18.83 15.45 -3.32
N LEU A 307 -19.06 14.46 -4.19
CA LEU A 307 -18.06 13.52 -4.69
C LEU A 307 -17.60 13.81 -6.13
N SER A 308 -18.39 14.58 -6.90
CA SER A 308 -18.09 15.11 -8.24
C SER A 308 -17.32 16.43 -8.16
#